data_AF-I1BQL4-F1
#
_entry.id   AF-I1BQL4-F1
#
_cell.length_a   1.000
_cell.length_b   1.000
_cell.length_c   1.000
_cell.angle_alpha   90.00
_cell.angle_beta   90.00
_cell.angle_gamma   90.00
#
_symmetry.space_group_name_H-M   'P 1'
#
loop_
_entity.id
_entity.type
_entity.pdbx_description
1 polymer ?
#
loop_
_entity_poly.entity_id
_entity_poly.type
_entity_poly.pdbx_seq_one_letter_code
_entity_poly.pdbx_strand_id
1 'polypeptide(L)'
;MKNQEIDTDLPGLGQHYCVECARHFISDTHYQEHLKSKLHKRRLKKLEDEPYTQEEADRAAGLGKPDNGKRGGRLSKEIDVEMED
;
A
#
# COMPACT_ATOMS: atom_id res chain seq x y z
N MET A 1 6.18 -1.84 -14.30
CA MET A 1 5.25 -2.79 -14.96
C MET A 1 4.57 -2.12 -16.15
N LYS A 2 5.28 -1.90 -17.26
CA LYS A 2 4.69 -1.41 -18.52
C LYS A 2 4.84 -2.40 -19.69
N ASN A 3 5.63 -3.45 -19.48
CA ASN A 3 5.77 -4.58 -20.40
C ASN A 3 5.27 -5.81 -19.63
N GLN A 4 3.99 -6.13 -19.76
CA GLN A 4 3.43 -7.38 -19.27
C GLN A 4 3.60 -8.45 -20.34
N GLU A 5 3.72 -9.70 -19.90
CA GLU A 5 3.64 -10.85 -20.82
C GLU A 5 2.27 -10.85 -21.51
N ILE A 6 2.24 -11.39 -22.73
CA ILE A 6 1.01 -11.47 -23.51
C ILE A 6 0.09 -12.47 -22.82
N ASP A 7 -0.97 -11.96 -22.20
CA ASP A 7 -1.98 -12.75 -21.51
C ASP A 7 -3.30 -12.68 -22.29
N THR A 8 -3.76 -13.84 -22.77
CA THR A 8 -4.98 -13.94 -23.58
C THR A 8 -6.27 -13.76 -22.79
N ASP A 9 -6.23 -13.90 -21.46
CA ASP A 9 -7.40 -13.76 -20.60
C ASP A 9 -7.69 -12.28 -20.24
N LEU A 10 -6.71 -11.40 -20.46
CA LEU A 10 -6.81 -9.98 -20.17
C LEU A 10 -7.16 -9.16 -21.42
N PRO A 11 -7.96 -8.08 -21.27
CA PRO A 11 -8.31 -7.23 -22.41
C PRO A 11 -7.06 -6.52 -22.94
N GLY A 12 -6.96 -6.42 -24.27
CA GLY A 12 -5.78 -5.88 -24.94
C GLY A 12 -4.52 -6.74 -24.75
N LEU A 13 -4.70 -8.05 -24.50
CA LEU A 13 -3.62 -9.01 -24.27
C LEU A 13 -2.69 -8.64 -23.10
N GLY A 14 -3.24 -7.94 -22.09
CA GLY A 14 -2.47 -7.42 -20.95
C GLY A 14 -1.57 -6.22 -21.27
N GLN A 15 -1.50 -5.78 -22.52
CA GLN A 15 -0.50 -4.78 -22.96
C GLN A 15 -0.84 -3.35 -22.54
N HIS A 16 -2.13 -3.00 -22.51
CA HIS A 16 -2.57 -1.63 -22.19
C HIS A 16 -3.05 -1.54 -20.74
N TYR A 17 -2.10 -1.51 -19.81
CA TYR A 17 -2.38 -1.50 -18.36
C TYR A 17 -2.06 -0.15 -17.70
N CYS A 18 -3.00 0.35 -16.90
CA CYS A 18 -2.80 1.52 -16.03
C CYS A 18 -2.53 1.06 -14.59
N VAL A 19 -1.34 1.37 -14.08
CA VAL A 19 -0.88 0.95 -12.74
C VAL A 19 -1.62 1.71 -11.65
N GLU A 20 -1.86 3.00 -11.85
CA GLU A 20 -2.43 3.88 -10.82
C GLU A 20 -3.92 3.58 -10.56
N CYS A 21 -4.59 3.10 -11.61
CA CYS A 21 -6.01 2.73 -11.58
C CYS A 21 -6.26 1.22 -11.57
N ALA A 22 -5.21 0.39 -11.63
CA ALA A 22 -5.26 -1.07 -11.69
C ALA A 22 -6.25 -1.62 -12.74
N ARG A 23 -6.20 -1.07 -13.96
CA ARG A 23 -7.17 -1.40 -15.01
C ARG A 23 -6.50 -1.67 -16.36
N HIS A 24 -6.97 -2.72 -17.03
CA HIS A 24 -6.59 -3.08 -18.40
C HIS A 24 -7.54 -2.44 -19.42
N PHE A 25 -7.00 -2.07 -20.57
CA PHE A 25 -7.70 -1.46 -21.69
C PHE A 25 -7.55 -2.31 -22.95
N ILE A 26 -8.51 -2.22 -23.86
CA ILE A 26 -8.55 -3.04 -25.08
C ILE A 26 -7.58 -2.52 -26.14
N SER A 27 -7.39 -1.19 -26.21
CA SER A 27 -6.55 -0.52 -27.20
C SER A 27 -5.71 0.60 -26.57
N ASP A 28 -4.64 1.00 -27.24
CA ASP A 28 -3.82 2.15 -26.86
C ASP A 28 -4.63 3.46 -26.87
N THR A 29 -5.54 3.64 -27.83
CA THR A 29 -6.37 4.86 -27.91
C THR A 29 -7.18 5.09 -26.63
N HIS A 30 -7.84 4.05 -26.12
CA HIS A 30 -8.60 4.12 -24.87
C HIS A 30 -7.71 4.29 -23.64
N TYR A 31 -6.50 3.72 -23.66
CA TYR A 31 -5.50 3.96 -22.62
C TYR A 31 -5.06 5.43 -22.58
N GLN A 32 -4.76 6.03 -23.73
CA GLN A 32 -4.37 7.45 -23.81
C GLN A 32 -5.51 8.39 -23.40
N GLU A 33 -6.76 8.07 -23.78
CA GLU A 33 -7.94 8.82 -23.32
C GLU A 33 -8.12 8.72 -21.80
N HIS A 34 -7.90 7.53 -21.23
CA HIS A 34 -7.94 7.32 -19.78
C HIS A 34 -6.93 8.20 -19.04
N LEU A 35 -5.68 8.28 -19.51
CA LEU A 35 -4.64 9.10 -18.89
C LEU A 35 -5.01 10.59 -18.84
N LYS A 36 -5.72 11.10 -19.87
CA LYS A 36 -6.17 12.50 -19.93
C LYS A 36 -7.39 12.77 -19.07
N SER A 37 -8.14 11.73 -18.69
CA SER A 37 -9.40 11.83 -17.96
C SER A 37 -9.24 12.42 -16.55
N LYS A 38 -10.31 13.06 -16.05
CA LYS A 38 -10.35 13.62 -14.70
C LYS A 38 -10.24 12.54 -13.62
N LEU A 39 -10.75 11.34 -13.88
CA LEU A 39 -10.71 10.22 -12.94
C LEU A 39 -9.26 9.79 -12.67
N HIS A 40 -8.46 9.63 -13.73
CA HIS A 40 -7.05 9.28 -13.61
C HIS A 40 -6.27 10.37 -12.85
N LYS A 41 -6.44 11.64 -13.24
CA LYS A 41 -5.80 12.77 -12.54
C LYS A 41 -6.16 12.87 -11.07
N ARG A 42 -7.41 12.55 -10.71
CA ARG A 42 -7.85 12.50 -9.30
C ARG A 42 -7.21 11.34 -8.54
N ARG A 43 -7.00 10.20 -9.19
CA ARG A 43 -6.31 9.05 -8.61
C ARG A 43 -4.84 9.35 -8.35
N LEU A 44 -4.16 9.99 -9.30
CA LEU A 44 -2.78 10.46 -9.14
C LEU A 44 -2.60 11.35 -7.91
N LYS A 45 -3.47 12.33 -7.72
CA LYS A 45 -3.43 13.19 -6.53
C LYS A 45 -3.60 12.40 -5.23
N LYS A 46 -4.51 11.42 -5.20
CA LYS A 46 -4.70 10.57 -4.01
C LYS A 46 -3.51 9.65 -3.72
N LEU A 47 -2.71 9.31 -4.73
CA LEU A 47 -1.50 8.49 -4.56
C LEU A 47 -0.30 9.32 -4.10
N GLU A 48 -0.35 10.65 -4.28
CA GLU A 48 0.66 11.58 -3.76
C GLU A 48 0.55 11.73 -2.24
N ASP A 49 -0.67 11.66 -1.71
CA ASP A 49 -0.93 11.65 -0.27
C ASP A 49 -0.48 10.33 0.37
N GLU A 50 0.00 10.39 1.62
CA GLU A 50 0.40 9.20 2.38
C GLU A 50 -0.81 8.25 2.55
N PRO A 51 -0.65 6.94 2.27
CA PRO A 51 -1.73 6.00 2.45
C PRO A 51 -2.07 5.87 3.93
N TYR A 52 -3.37 5.91 4.23
CA TYR A 52 -3.85 5.69 5.58
C TYR A 52 -3.38 4.33 6.13
N THR A 53 -2.81 4.34 7.33
CA THR A 53 -2.32 3.12 8.01
C THR A 53 -3.11 2.84 9.28
N GLN A 54 -3.17 1.57 9.68
CA GLN A 54 -3.82 1.18 10.93
C GLN A 54 -3.12 1.82 12.15
N GLU A 55 -1.81 2.02 12.09
CA GLU A 55 -1.06 2.67 13.17
C GLU A 55 -1.48 4.13 13.38
N GLU A 56 -1.82 4.84 12.30
CA GLU A 56 -2.39 6.18 12.36
C GLU A 56 -3.78 6.15 13.01
N ALA A 57 -4.61 5.15 12.68
CA ALA A 57 -5.91 4.93 13.31
C ALA A 57 -5.78 4.73 14.82
N ASP A 58 -4.90 3.83 15.23
CA ASP A 58 -4.67 3.50 16.64
C ASP A 58 -4.09 4.69 17.40
N ARG A 59 -3.22 5.48 16.77
CA ARG A 59 -2.69 6.73 17.33
C ARG A 59 -3.79 7.76 17.55
N ALA A 60 -4.69 7.95 16.57
CA ALA A 60 -5.83 8.86 16.68
C ALA A 60 -6.84 8.40 17.74
N ALA A 61 -7.02 7.08 17.91
CA ALA A 61 -7.88 6.47 18.92
C ALA A 61 -7.27 6.44 20.34
N GLY A 62 -6.01 6.89 20.51
CA GLY A 62 -5.30 6.84 21.78
C GLY A 62 -4.80 5.45 22.18
N LEU A 63 -4.81 4.48 21.26
CA LEU A 63 -4.31 3.11 21.41
C LEU A 63 -2.86 2.96 20.91
N GLY A 64 -2.25 4.04 20.40
CA GLY A 64 -0.88 4.05 19.91
C GLY A 64 0.16 3.73 20.99
N LYS A 65 1.35 3.29 20.56
CA LYS A 65 2.50 3.11 21.47
C LYS A 65 2.73 4.40 22.26
N PRO A 66 2.98 4.35 23.58
CA PRO A 66 3.28 5.55 24.34
C PRO A 66 4.55 6.22 23.78
N ASP A 67 4.40 7.45 23.28
CA ASP A 67 5.49 8.34 22.84
C ASP A 67 6.37 8.78 24.02
N ASN A 68 5.87 8.62 25.24
CA ASN A 68 6.67 8.72 26.45
C ASN A 68 7.58 7.49 26.51
N GLY A 69 8.76 7.58 25.88
CA GLY A 69 9.80 6.55 25.81
C GLY A 69 9.99 5.80 27.13
N LYS A 70 10.45 4.54 27.07
CA LYS A 70 10.49 3.55 28.17
C LYS A 70 10.42 4.24 29.55
N ARG A 71 9.22 4.28 30.14
CA ARG A 71 9.03 4.73 31.53
C ARG A 71 10.12 4.04 32.36
N GLY A 72 11.03 4.84 32.92
CA GLY A 72 12.33 4.34 33.37
C GLY A 72 12.23 3.07 34.22
N GLY A 73 13.10 2.11 33.90
CA GLY A 73 13.73 1.27 34.93
C GLY A 73 13.11 -0.09 35.24
N ARG A 74 13.04 -1.00 34.25
CA ARG A 74 13.51 -2.38 34.44
C ARG A 74 13.76 -3.00 33.07
N LEU A 75 15.02 -3.22 32.70
CA LEU A 75 15.32 -4.29 31.74
C LEU A 75 14.73 -5.55 32.40
N SER A 76 13.70 -6.15 31.80
CA SER A 76 13.36 -7.53 32.09
C SER A 76 14.60 -8.32 31.73
N LYS A 77 15.45 -8.58 32.73
CA LYS A 77 16.42 -9.64 32.64
C LYS A 77 15.57 -10.88 32.34
N GLU A 78 15.73 -11.43 31.15
CA GLU A 78 15.33 -12.80 30.87
C GLU A 78 16.00 -13.62 31.97
N ILE A 79 15.20 -14.05 32.94
CA ILE A 79 15.62 -15.07 33.88
C ILE A 79 15.15 -16.34 33.20
N ASP A 80 16.06 -16.96 32.45
CA ASP A 80 15.93 -18.37 32.11
C ASP A 80 15.91 -19.13 33.43
N VAL A 81 14.71 -19.50 33.90
CA VAL A 81 14.57 -20.51 34.95
C VAL A 81 14.69 -21.85 34.23
N GLU A 82 15.92 -22.34 34.10
CA GLU A 82 16.15 -23.74 33.82
C GLU A 82 15.56 -24.56 34.97
N MET A 83 14.53 -25.33 34.65
CA MET A 83 13.95 -26.31 35.54
C MET A 83 14.75 -27.59 35.33
N GLU A 84 15.75 -27.84 36.19
CA GLU A 84 16.40 -29.15 36.29
C GLU A 84 15.67 -30.03 37.32
N ASP A 85 15.44 -31.27 36.87
CA ASP A 85 14.82 -32.48 37.44
C ASP A 85 13.29 -32.56 37.60
#